data_AF-A0A1W7A7Z4-F1
#
_entry.id   AF-A0A1W7A7Z4-F1
#
_cell.length_a   1.000
_cell.length_b   1.000
_cell.length_c   1.000
_cell.angle_alpha   90.00
_cell.angle_beta   90.00
_cell.angle_gamma   90.00
#
_symmetry.space_group_name_H-M   'P 1'
#
loop_
_entity.id
_entity.type
_entity.pdbx_description
1 polymer ?
#
loop_
_entity_poly.entity_id
_entity_poly.type
_entity_poly.pdbx_seq_one_letter_code
_entity_poly.pdbx_strand_id
1 'polypeptide(L)'
;MKPFIILSSASLIIISSLFPMHDVQAVTTKSCYISVSNKAVSRINNVPIANKKYAMSHKYNPGANKLMIKAYNKMKANAKRQGIILDIVGQPGAYGFRSYATQQYLYNNYVYTYGQAYANRISARPGTSEHQLGLAMDIKDGTNYGTLTTAFEYTKASNYLQKNAHKYGFIIRYLKGKENITGFMYEPWHIRYVGATHAKRIKANSVTLEEYFGIQGKKKLPSGKHKVRGIVCNY
;
A
#
# COMPACT_ATOMS: atom_id res chain seq x y z
N MET A 1 -26.52 -56.32 -66.67
CA MET A 1 -26.48 -56.89 -65.29
C MET A 1 -25.98 -55.81 -64.34
N LYS A 2 -26.70 -55.55 -63.24
CA LYS A 2 -26.21 -54.80 -62.05
C LYS A 2 -25.12 -55.65 -61.32
N PRO A 3 -24.35 -55.16 -60.31
CA PRO A 3 -24.04 -53.77 -59.86
C PRO A 3 -22.56 -53.56 -59.37
N PHE A 4 -22.30 -52.37 -58.77
CA PHE A 4 -21.37 -52.06 -57.64
C PHE A 4 -19.86 -51.86 -57.94
N ILE A 5 -19.06 -50.92 -57.37
CA ILE A 5 -19.05 -50.09 -56.12
C ILE A 5 -18.07 -48.90 -56.37
N ILE A 6 -18.48 -47.61 -56.26
CA ILE A 6 -18.41 -46.67 -55.09
C ILE A 6 -17.15 -45.75 -55.04
N LEU A 7 -17.48 -44.45 -54.91
CA LEU A 7 -16.81 -43.27 -54.32
C LEU A 7 -15.59 -42.60 -54.99
N SER A 8 -15.90 -41.42 -55.51
CA SER A 8 -15.02 -40.32 -55.93
C SER A 8 -14.33 -39.64 -54.74
N SER A 9 -13.08 -39.25 -54.98
CA SER A 9 -12.16 -38.56 -54.07
C SER A 9 -12.69 -37.21 -53.56
N ALA A 10 -12.69 -37.03 -52.25
CA ALA A 10 -12.87 -35.73 -51.60
C ALA A 10 -11.54 -34.94 -51.61
N SER A 11 -11.51 -33.81 -52.33
CA SER A 11 -10.45 -32.81 -52.19
C SER A 11 -10.77 -31.90 -50.99
N LEU A 12 -9.93 -31.99 -49.96
CA LEU A 12 -10.00 -31.15 -48.76
C LEU A 12 -9.36 -29.79 -49.06
N ILE A 13 -10.17 -28.73 -49.13
CA ILE A 13 -9.71 -27.35 -49.21
C ILE A 13 -9.25 -26.93 -47.81
N ILE A 14 -7.94 -26.78 -47.61
CA ILE A 14 -7.35 -26.20 -46.39
C ILE A 14 -7.48 -24.68 -46.50
N ILE A 15 -8.46 -24.10 -45.80
CA ILE A 15 -8.54 -22.66 -45.57
C ILE A 15 -7.53 -22.32 -44.47
N SER A 16 -6.38 -21.77 -44.85
CA SER A 16 -5.40 -21.20 -43.92
C SER A 16 -5.92 -19.87 -43.37
N SER A 17 -6.51 -19.91 -42.18
CA SER A 17 -6.89 -18.69 -41.45
C SER A 17 -5.63 -17.97 -40.95
N LEU A 18 -5.24 -16.90 -41.65
CA LEU A 18 -4.32 -15.88 -41.16
C LEU A 18 -4.97 -15.14 -39.97
N PHE A 19 -4.59 -15.49 -38.74
CA PHE A 19 -4.75 -14.61 -37.60
C PHE A 19 -3.45 -13.82 -37.40
N PRO A 20 -3.51 -12.48 -37.24
CA PRO A 20 -2.33 -11.69 -36.95
C PRO A 20 -1.83 -12.06 -35.56
N MET A 21 -0.61 -12.61 -35.50
CA MET A 21 0.17 -12.80 -34.28
C MET A 21 0.18 -11.48 -33.51
N HIS A 22 -0.66 -11.38 -32.48
CA HIS A 22 -0.59 -10.28 -31.54
C HIS A 22 0.70 -10.45 -30.75
N ASP A 23 1.58 -9.49 -30.95
CA ASP A 23 2.83 -9.25 -30.26
C ASP A 23 2.67 -9.52 -28.74
N VAL A 24 3.10 -10.71 -28.29
CA VAL A 24 3.17 -11.03 -26.87
C VAL A 24 4.33 -10.24 -26.32
N GLN A 25 4.06 -8.99 -25.92
CA GLN A 25 5.02 -8.20 -25.18
C GLN A 25 5.47 -9.00 -23.95
N ALA A 26 6.73 -9.42 -23.97
CA ALA A 26 7.37 -10.14 -22.87
C ALA A 26 7.21 -9.33 -21.58
N VAL A 27 6.32 -9.78 -20.70
CA VAL A 27 6.16 -9.22 -19.35
C VAL A 27 7.41 -9.59 -18.56
N THR A 28 8.41 -8.72 -18.57
CA THR A 28 9.62 -8.88 -17.77
C THR A 28 9.24 -9.02 -16.29
N THR A 29 9.40 -10.23 -15.74
CA THR A 29 9.14 -10.51 -14.32
C THR A 29 10.23 -9.86 -13.48
N LYS A 30 10.02 -8.63 -13.00
CA LYS A 30 10.89 -8.03 -11.98
C LYS A 30 10.69 -8.79 -10.67
N SER A 31 11.64 -9.65 -10.32
CA SER A 31 11.75 -10.27 -9.00
C SER A 31 12.00 -9.20 -7.93
N CYS A 32 11.39 -9.35 -6.76
CA CYS A 32 11.54 -8.40 -5.65
C CYS A 32 12.77 -8.75 -4.81
N TYR A 33 13.64 -7.77 -4.56
CA TYR A 33 14.82 -7.95 -3.70
C TYR A 33 14.47 -7.48 -2.28
N ILE A 34 14.52 -8.42 -1.34
CA ILE A 34 14.31 -8.14 0.09
C ILE A 34 15.68 -7.97 0.74
N SER A 35 15.95 -6.79 1.29
CA SER A 35 17.07 -6.60 2.21
C SER A 35 16.52 -6.45 3.62
N VAL A 36 16.62 -7.51 4.42
CA VAL A 36 16.28 -7.47 5.84
C VAL A 36 17.48 -6.91 6.59
N SER A 37 17.31 -5.78 7.26
CA SER A 37 18.34 -5.18 8.10
C SER A 37 17.93 -5.30 9.56
N ASN A 38 18.71 -6.07 10.32
CA ASN A 38 18.50 -6.22 11.77
C ASN A 38 18.90 -4.96 12.55
N LYS A 39 19.51 -3.95 11.90
CA LYS A 39 20.11 -2.78 12.57
C LYS A 39 19.37 -1.46 12.30
N ALA A 40 18.51 -1.38 11.28
CA ALA A 40 17.83 -0.12 10.95
C ALA A 40 16.37 -0.33 10.53
N VAL A 41 16.14 -0.85 9.32
CA VAL A 41 14.81 -0.93 8.72
C VAL A 41 14.84 -1.87 7.51
N SER A 42 13.86 -2.77 7.40
CA SER A 42 13.75 -3.69 6.26
C SER A 42 13.34 -2.94 4.98
N ARG A 43 13.80 -3.40 3.82
CA ARG A 43 13.44 -2.83 2.51
C ARG A 43 13.09 -3.90 1.50
N ILE A 44 12.18 -3.54 0.59
CA ILE A 44 11.80 -4.35 -0.56
C ILE A 44 11.80 -3.46 -1.77
N ASN A 45 12.64 -3.76 -2.76
CA ASN A 45 12.83 -2.89 -3.93
C ASN A 45 13.10 -1.43 -3.50
N ASN A 46 13.97 -1.25 -2.50
CA ASN A 46 14.30 0.03 -1.85
C ASN A 46 13.15 0.74 -1.12
N VAL A 47 11.95 0.17 -1.05
CA VAL A 47 10.85 0.70 -0.26
C VAL A 47 11.01 0.27 1.20
N PRO A 48 11.14 1.21 2.16
CA PRO A 48 11.19 0.88 3.59
C PRO A 48 9.89 0.22 4.06
N ILE A 49 9.99 -0.87 4.81
CA ILE A 49 8.84 -1.60 5.34
C ILE A 49 8.85 -1.53 6.87
N ALA A 50 7.69 -1.15 7.42
CA ALA A 50 7.38 -1.28 8.83
C ALA A 50 5.96 -1.82 8.95
N ASN A 51 5.79 -2.91 9.69
CA ASN A 51 4.50 -3.44 10.09
C ASN A 51 4.70 -4.32 11.33
N LYS A 52 3.69 -5.09 11.75
CA LYS A 52 3.77 -5.96 12.93
C LYS A 52 4.84 -7.05 12.86
N LYS A 53 5.32 -7.41 11.68
CA LYS A 53 6.36 -8.42 11.45
C LYS A 53 7.74 -7.81 11.23
N TYR A 54 7.82 -6.66 10.54
CA TYR A 54 9.06 -5.98 10.22
C TYR A 54 9.21 -4.74 11.12
N ALA A 55 9.93 -4.91 12.23
CA ALA A 55 10.25 -3.82 13.14
C ALA A 55 11.52 -3.06 12.72
N MET A 56 11.57 -1.79 13.08
CA MET A 56 12.74 -0.92 12.96
C MET A 56 13.53 -0.90 14.27
N SER A 57 14.80 -0.57 14.14
CA SER A 57 15.66 -0.28 15.30
C SER A 57 15.15 0.93 16.08
N HIS A 58 15.31 0.90 17.40
CA HIS A 58 15.02 2.06 18.26
C HIS A 58 15.90 3.28 17.93
N LYS A 59 17.06 3.06 17.29
CA LYS A 59 17.97 4.12 16.83
C LYS A 59 17.57 4.71 15.47
N TYR A 60 16.63 4.10 14.76
CA TYR A 60 16.19 4.60 13.45
C TYR A 60 15.28 5.83 13.63
N ASN A 61 15.84 7.01 13.37
CA ASN A 61 15.19 8.30 13.57
C ASN A 61 15.45 9.25 12.38
N PRO A 62 14.83 9.01 11.22
CA PRO A 62 15.14 9.74 9.98
C PRO A 62 14.51 11.15 9.90
N GLY A 63 13.56 11.48 10.79
CA GLY A 63 12.66 12.60 10.57
C GLY A 63 11.74 12.39 9.37
N ALA A 64 10.95 13.42 9.01
CA ALA A 64 10.06 13.34 7.86
C ALA A 64 10.81 13.38 6.52
N ASN A 65 10.40 12.52 5.59
CA ASN A 65 11.04 12.39 4.30
C ASN A 65 10.79 13.62 3.39
N LYS A 66 11.85 14.23 2.86
CA LYS A 66 11.76 15.43 2.01
C LYS A 66 10.93 15.24 0.74
N LEU A 67 10.99 14.07 0.09
CA LEU A 67 10.20 13.77 -1.11
C LEU A 67 8.71 13.61 -0.78
N MET A 68 8.40 12.95 0.34
CA MET A 68 7.04 12.88 0.87
C MET A 68 6.48 14.28 1.14
N ILE A 69 7.24 15.14 1.83
CA ILE A 69 6.82 16.53 2.13
C ILE A 69 6.51 17.28 0.84
N LYS A 70 7.42 17.24 -0.15
CA LYS A 70 7.21 17.88 -1.46
C LYS A 70 5.96 17.37 -2.15
N ALA A 71 5.75 16.06 -2.17
CA ALA A 71 4.59 15.43 -2.77
C ALA A 71 3.28 15.82 -2.05
N TYR A 72 3.30 15.82 -0.71
CA TYR A 72 2.16 16.22 0.10
C TYR A 72 1.80 17.68 -0.11
N ASN A 73 2.77 18.59 -0.10
CA ASN A 73 2.51 20.02 -0.32
C ASN A 73 1.88 20.27 -1.69
N LYS A 74 2.32 19.54 -2.73
CA LYS A 74 1.67 19.59 -4.05
C LYS A 74 0.23 19.08 -4.01
N MET A 75 -0.02 17.95 -3.33
CA MET A 75 -1.37 17.40 -3.16
C MET A 75 -2.28 18.35 -2.38
N LYS A 76 -1.80 18.90 -1.27
CA LYS A 76 -2.51 19.86 -0.42
C LYS A 76 -2.88 21.13 -1.19
N ALA A 77 -1.95 21.70 -1.95
CA ALA A 77 -2.23 22.86 -2.79
C ALA A 77 -3.30 22.57 -3.85
N ASN A 78 -3.25 21.39 -4.47
CA ASN A 78 -4.24 20.98 -5.47
C ASN A 78 -5.63 20.71 -4.87
N ALA A 79 -5.69 20.14 -3.66
CA ALA A 79 -6.93 19.97 -2.91
C ALA A 79 -7.53 21.32 -2.50
N LYS A 80 -6.69 22.25 -2.03
CA LYS A 80 -7.12 23.60 -1.61
C LYS A 80 -7.79 24.37 -2.75
N ARG A 81 -7.30 24.25 -3.98
CA ARG A 81 -7.94 24.86 -5.18
C ARG A 81 -9.34 24.32 -5.47
N GLN A 82 -9.73 23.19 -4.88
CA GLN A 82 -11.07 22.60 -4.96
C GLN A 82 -11.89 22.86 -3.69
N GLY A 83 -11.44 23.76 -2.81
CA GLY A 83 -12.08 24.03 -1.52
C GLY A 83 -11.92 22.89 -0.50
N ILE A 84 -10.93 22.01 -0.68
CA ILE A 84 -10.71 20.84 0.19
C ILE A 84 -9.46 21.08 1.04
N ILE A 85 -9.63 20.99 2.36
CA ILE A 85 -8.54 21.12 3.33
C ILE A 85 -7.97 19.74 3.63
N LEU A 86 -6.65 19.63 3.55
CA LEU A 86 -5.88 18.47 4.01
C LEU A 86 -4.88 19.00 5.05
N ASP A 87 -5.15 18.72 6.31
CA ASP A 87 -4.25 19.05 7.42
C ASP A 87 -3.68 17.79 8.05
N ILE A 88 -2.53 17.92 8.71
CA ILE A 88 -1.82 16.80 9.33
C ILE A 88 -2.15 16.78 10.82
N VAL A 89 -2.38 15.59 11.37
CA VAL A 89 -2.45 15.40 12.82
C VAL A 89 -1.05 15.30 13.42
N GLY A 90 -0.87 15.92 14.59
CA GLY A 90 0.38 15.90 15.34
C GLY A 90 1.10 17.25 15.36
N GLN A 91 2.37 17.23 15.72
CA GLN A 91 3.17 18.44 15.94
C GLN A 91 3.42 19.19 14.62
N PRO A 92 3.26 20.52 14.60
CA PRO A 92 3.68 21.34 13.46
C PRO A 92 5.13 21.07 13.08
N GLY A 93 5.40 20.99 11.76
CA GLY A 93 6.75 20.71 11.24
C GLY A 93 7.18 19.24 11.29
N ALA A 94 6.48 18.36 12.01
CA ALA A 94 6.83 16.93 12.05
C ALA A 94 6.38 16.16 10.80
N TYR A 95 5.39 16.67 10.03
CA TYR A 95 4.83 16.01 8.84
C TYR A 95 4.51 14.52 9.07
N GLY A 96 3.87 14.21 10.19
CA GLY A 96 3.50 12.86 10.58
C GLY A 96 4.64 12.01 11.17
N PHE A 97 5.89 12.46 11.15
CA PHE A 97 6.98 11.71 11.78
C PHE A 97 6.75 11.54 13.29
N ARG A 98 6.92 10.29 13.78
CA ARG A 98 6.93 9.96 15.20
C ARG A 98 8.15 9.11 15.51
N SER A 99 8.96 9.52 16.48
CA SER A 99 10.14 8.76 16.91
C SER A 99 9.75 7.45 17.60
N TYR A 100 10.72 6.54 17.77
CA TYR A 100 10.53 5.32 18.56
C TYR A 100 10.06 5.63 19.98
N ALA A 101 10.70 6.59 20.65
CA ALA A 101 10.35 6.98 22.03
C ALA A 101 8.94 7.56 22.12
N THR A 102 8.56 8.42 21.17
CA THR A 102 7.19 8.95 21.06
C THR A 102 6.17 7.81 20.88
N GLN A 103 6.48 6.83 20.02
CA GLN A 103 5.61 5.68 19.80
C GLN A 103 5.54 4.77 21.05
N GLN A 104 6.61 4.66 21.83
CA GLN A 104 6.63 3.91 23.10
C GLN A 104 5.71 4.55 24.15
N TYR A 105 5.85 5.86 24.35
CA TYR A 105 4.94 6.60 25.23
C TYR A 105 3.48 6.43 24.80
N LEU A 106 3.19 6.66 23.52
CA LEU A 106 1.83 6.53 22.98
C LEU A 106 1.27 5.12 23.13
N TYR A 107 2.05 4.08 22.79
CA TYR A 107 1.60 2.70 22.92
C TYR A 107 1.35 2.30 24.38
N ASN A 108 2.22 2.69 25.30
CA ASN A 108 2.04 2.42 26.73
C ASN A 108 0.78 3.07 27.28
N ASN A 109 0.47 4.30 26.87
CA ASN A 109 -0.79 4.96 27.23
C ASN A 109 -2.01 4.18 26.70
N TYR A 110 -1.99 3.72 25.45
CA TYR A 110 -3.08 2.89 24.92
C TYR A 110 -3.23 1.56 25.67
N VAL A 111 -2.13 0.91 26.05
CA VAL A 111 -2.17 -0.31 26.86
C VAL A 111 -2.77 -0.03 28.24
N TYR A 112 -2.36 1.06 28.88
CA TYR A 112 -2.89 1.46 30.18
C TYR A 112 -4.39 1.75 30.13
N THR A 113 -4.85 2.50 29.11
CA THR A 113 -6.25 2.93 29.00
C THR A 113 -7.20 1.83 28.52
N TYR A 114 -6.78 0.99 27.57
CA TYR A 114 -7.68 0.06 26.87
C TYR A 114 -7.27 -1.42 26.96
N GLY A 115 -6.16 -1.72 27.61
CA GLY A 115 -5.58 -3.06 27.66
C GLY A 115 -4.80 -3.44 26.40
N GLN A 116 -3.86 -4.36 26.56
CA GLN A 116 -2.88 -4.71 25.52
C GLN A 116 -3.51 -5.29 24.25
N ALA A 117 -4.54 -6.12 24.38
CA ALA A 117 -5.21 -6.75 23.25
C ALA A 117 -5.84 -5.70 22.30
N TYR A 118 -6.52 -4.70 22.87
CA TYR A 118 -7.13 -3.61 22.10
C TYR A 118 -6.06 -2.65 21.57
N ALA A 119 -5.07 -2.27 22.39
CA ALA A 119 -3.96 -1.42 21.96
C ALA A 119 -3.21 -2.00 20.76
N ASN A 120 -3.01 -3.32 20.71
CA ASN A 120 -2.39 -3.98 19.56
C ASN A 120 -3.22 -3.83 18.26
N ARG A 121 -4.52 -3.54 18.30
CA ARG A 121 -5.37 -3.38 17.11
C ARG A 121 -5.36 -1.95 16.56
N ILE A 122 -5.33 -0.97 17.46
CA ILE A 122 -5.51 0.45 17.14
C ILE A 122 -4.21 1.28 17.23
N SER A 123 -3.11 0.65 17.65
CA SER A 123 -1.80 1.27 17.77
C SER A 123 -0.71 0.30 17.36
N ALA A 124 0.50 0.82 17.20
CA ALA A 124 1.68 0.07 16.83
C ALA A 124 2.62 -0.04 18.03
N ARG A 125 3.16 -1.24 18.25
CA ARG A 125 4.30 -1.41 19.16
C ARG A 125 5.47 -0.55 18.66
N PRO A 126 6.32 -0.02 19.54
CA PRO A 126 7.51 0.74 19.13
C PRO A 126 8.34 -0.03 18.11
N GLY A 127 8.84 0.67 17.08
CA GLY A 127 9.53 0.03 15.96
C GLY A 127 8.62 -0.52 14.86
N THR A 128 7.31 -0.68 15.08
CA THR A 128 6.39 -1.24 14.05
C THR A 128 5.48 -0.20 13.40
N SER A 129 5.56 1.06 13.85
CA SER A 129 4.75 2.19 13.35
C SER A 129 5.33 2.79 12.08
N GLU A 130 4.56 2.86 10.99
CA GLU A 130 5.04 3.51 9.76
C GLU A 130 5.40 5.00 9.93
N HIS A 131 4.91 5.67 10.97
CA HIS A 131 5.30 7.06 11.27
C HIS A 131 6.79 7.20 11.59
N GLN A 132 7.42 6.16 12.15
CA GLN A 132 8.86 6.16 12.41
C GLN A 132 9.69 6.06 11.12
N LEU A 133 9.08 5.63 10.00
CA LEU A 133 9.73 5.71 8.68
C LEU A 133 9.88 7.15 8.17
N GLY A 134 9.14 8.11 8.73
CA GLY A 134 9.03 9.45 8.15
C GLY A 134 8.31 9.46 6.79
N LEU A 135 7.52 8.42 6.52
CA LEU A 135 6.83 8.19 5.23
C LEU A 135 5.30 8.08 5.39
N ALA A 136 4.77 8.29 6.58
CA ALA A 136 3.35 8.21 6.88
C ALA A 136 2.82 9.51 7.48
N MET A 137 1.57 9.84 7.17
CA MET A 137 0.85 10.99 7.71
C MET A 137 -0.59 10.59 8.01
N ASP A 138 -1.10 11.08 9.14
CA ASP A 138 -2.52 11.05 9.48
C ASP A 138 -3.16 12.37 9.05
N ILE A 139 -4.19 12.30 8.20
CA ILE A 139 -4.85 13.49 7.63
C ILE A 139 -6.17 13.79 8.33
N LYS A 140 -6.43 15.07 8.59
CA LYS A 140 -7.71 15.63 9.03
C LYS A 140 -8.25 16.63 8.01
N ASP A 141 -9.57 16.85 8.01
CA ASP A 141 -10.31 17.67 7.05
C ASP A 141 -10.41 19.15 7.44
N GLY A 142 -9.68 19.59 8.47
CA GLY A 142 -9.64 20.96 8.95
C GLY A 142 -10.85 21.40 9.78
N THR A 143 -11.96 20.64 9.74
CA THR A 143 -13.18 20.89 10.53
C THR A 143 -13.21 20.10 11.82
N ASN A 144 -12.60 18.90 11.83
CA ASN A 144 -12.43 18.11 13.04
C ASN A 144 -10.98 18.19 13.56
N TYR A 145 -10.80 18.86 14.70
CA TYR A 145 -9.52 18.88 15.40
C TYR A 145 -9.22 17.50 16.03
N GLY A 146 -8.53 16.64 15.28
CA GLY A 146 -7.78 15.52 15.86
C GLY A 146 -8.56 14.22 16.10
N THR A 147 -9.83 14.12 15.71
CA THR A 147 -10.59 12.87 15.84
C THR A 147 -10.28 11.92 14.68
N LEU A 148 -9.25 11.08 14.87
CA LEU A 148 -8.90 9.98 13.95
C LEU A 148 -9.89 8.82 14.13
N THR A 149 -11.01 8.90 13.43
CA THR A 149 -12.06 7.87 13.46
C THR A 149 -12.50 7.49 12.06
N THR A 150 -13.16 6.34 11.93
CA THR A 150 -13.66 5.85 10.65
C THR A 150 -14.62 6.83 9.99
N ALA A 151 -15.28 7.71 10.76
CA ALA A 151 -16.13 8.79 10.26
C ALA A 151 -15.41 9.73 9.28
N PHE A 152 -14.07 9.82 9.34
CA PHE A 152 -13.29 10.55 8.34
C PHE A 152 -13.59 10.06 6.90
N GLU A 153 -14.02 8.82 6.71
CA GLU A 153 -14.38 8.27 5.39
C GLU A 153 -15.47 9.08 4.65
N TYR A 154 -16.37 9.74 5.38
CA TYR A 154 -17.48 10.50 4.81
C TYR A 154 -17.11 11.96 4.45
N THR A 155 -15.88 12.37 4.74
CA THR A 155 -15.43 13.75 4.52
C THR A 155 -15.05 14.03 3.07
N LYS A 156 -15.07 15.30 2.66
CA LYS A 156 -14.52 15.74 1.36
C LYS A 156 -13.02 15.42 1.24
N ALA A 157 -12.29 15.51 2.36
CA ALA A 157 -10.87 15.18 2.42
C ALA A 157 -10.59 13.71 2.10
N SER A 158 -11.29 12.77 2.75
CA SER A 158 -11.15 11.34 2.47
C SER A 158 -11.51 11.02 1.02
N ASN A 159 -12.64 11.54 0.53
CA ASN A 159 -13.04 11.37 -0.86
C ASN A 159 -11.96 11.86 -1.85
N TYR A 160 -11.31 12.99 -1.55
CA TYR A 160 -10.19 13.48 -2.34
C TYR A 160 -8.99 12.53 -2.30
N LEU A 161 -8.59 12.08 -1.10
CA LEU A 161 -7.45 11.17 -0.93
C LEU A 161 -7.68 9.85 -1.68
N GLN A 162 -8.85 9.22 -1.52
CA GLN A 162 -9.19 7.97 -2.19
C GLN A 162 -9.09 8.06 -3.72
N LYS A 163 -9.45 9.22 -4.29
CA LYS A 163 -9.41 9.49 -5.74
C LYS A 163 -8.05 9.94 -6.24
N ASN A 164 -7.24 10.61 -5.42
CA ASN A 164 -6.07 11.36 -5.92
C ASN A 164 -4.72 11.02 -5.26
N ALA A 165 -4.68 10.43 -4.05
CA ALA A 165 -3.44 10.21 -3.30
C ALA A 165 -2.34 9.50 -4.12
N HIS A 166 -2.73 8.48 -4.89
CA HIS A 166 -1.82 7.70 -5.72
C HIS A 166 -1.11 8.51 -6.82
N LYS A 167 -1.72 9.61 -7.29
CA LYS A 167 -1.12 10.51 -8.28
C LYS A 167 0.11 11.23 -7.72
N TYR A 168 0.19 11.37 -6.39
CA TYR A 168 1.29 12.01 -5.68
C TYR A 168 2.21 11.00 -4.99
N GLY A 169 1.98 9.70 -5.16
CA GLY A 169 2.82 8.65 -4.55
C GLY A 169 2.36 8.17 -3.17
N PHE A 170 1.13 8.51 -2.77
CA PHE A 170 0.52 8.05 -1.52
C PHE A 170 -0.51 6.95 -1.74
N ILE A 171 -0.63 6.05 -0.78
CA ILE A 171 -1.71 5.06 -0.70
C ILE A 171 -2.49 5.27 0.60
N ILE A 172 -3.78 4.94 0.61
CA ILE A 172 -4.51 4.69 1.87
C ILE A 172 -3.99 3.36 2.40
N ARG A 173 -3.29 3.37 3.54
CA ARG A 173 -2.44 2.23 3.94
C ARG A 173 -3.23 1.06 4.50
N TYR A 174 -4.24 1.36 5.31
CA TYR A 174 -5.04 0.37 6.04
C TYR A 174 -6.47 0.42 5.51
N LEU A 175 -6.77 -0.51 4.60
CA LEU A 175 -8.03 -0.58 3.87
C LEU A 175 -9.13 -1.31 4.66
N LYS A 176 -10.39 -0.97 4.38
CA LYS A 176 -11.55 -1.66 4.95
C LYS A 176 -11.51 -3.15 4.59
N GLY A 177 -11.77 -4.02 5.57
CA GLY A 177 -11.75 -5.48 5.40
C GLY A 177 -10.36 -6.13 5.27
N LYS A 178 -9.26 -5.37 5.40
CA LYS A 178 -7.89 -5.88 5.23
C LYS A 178 -7.09 -5.98 6.54
N GLU A 179 -7.74 -5.85 7.71
CA GLU A 179 -7.08 -5.94 9.03
C GLU A 179 -6.38 -7.30 9.25
N ASN A 180 -6.94 -8.38 8.71
CA ASN A 180 -6.32 -9.71 8.77
C ASN A 180 -4.99 -9.78 8.01
N ILE A 181 -4.77 -8.91 7.01
CA ILE A 181 -3.54 -8.82 6.23
C ILE A 181 -2.60 -7.78 6.84
N THR A 182 -3.04 -6.52 6.97
CA THR A 182 -2.19 -5.42 7.45
C THR A 182 -1.87 -5.51 8.94
N GLY A 183 -2.79 -6.09 9.71
CA GLY A 183 -2.78 -6.11 11.16
C GLY A 183 -3.40 -4.89 11.82
N PHE A 184 -3.71 -3.84 11.09
CA PHE A 184 -4.30 -2.62 11.63
C PHE A 184 -5.76 -2.51 11.20
N MET A 185 -6.58 -1.89 12.06
CA MET A 185 -7.96 -1.59 11.70
C MET A 185 -8.03 -0.67 10.48
N TYR A 186 -9.23 -0.45 9.96
CA TYR A 186 -9.44 0.50 8.87
C TYR A 186 -9.14 1.93 9.33
N GLU A 187 -8.24 2.61 8.62
CA GLU A 187 -7.80 3.98 8.92
C GLU A 187 -7.82 4.82 7.62
N PRO A 188 -8.98 5.39 7.23
CA PRO A 188 -9.10 6.18 6.00
C PRO A 188 -8.23 7.45 5.98
N TRP A 189 -7.74 7.89 7.14
CA TRP A 189 -6.88 9.06 7.30
C TRP A 189 -5.38 8.76 7.11
N HIS A 190 -4.96 7.50 7.31
CA HIS A 190 -3.54 7.14 7.30
C HIS A 190 -3.05 6.94 5.86
N ILE A 191 -2.22 7.88 5.41
CA ILE A 191 -1.59 7.81 4.09
C ILE A 191 -0.11 7.46 4.19
N ARG A 192 0.33 6.56 3.30
CA ARG A 192 1.71 6.08 3.22
C ARG A 192 2.34 6.45 1.89
N TYR A 193 3.49 7.12 1.92
CA TYR A 193 4.29 7.43 0.74
C TYR A 193 5.12 6.23 0.30
N VAL A 194 4.93 5.83 -0.96
CA VAL A 194 5.65 4.72 -1.62
C VAL A 194 6.21 5.14 -2.98
N GLY A 195 6.09 6.42 -3.34
CA GLY A 195 6.44 6.94 -4.67
C GLY A 195 5.34 6.68 -5.72
N ALA A 196 5.35 7.49 -6.78
CA ALA A 196 4.26 7.53 -7.76
C ALA A 196 4.05 6.20 -8.49
N THR A 197 5.13 5.49 -8.85
CA THR A 197 5.05 4.22 -9.58
C THR A 197 4.36 3.13 -8.77
N HIS A 198 4.77 2.95 -7.51
CA HIS A 198 4.17 1.94 -6.63
C HIS A 198 2.74 2.32 -6.26
N ALA A 199 2.49 3.58 -5.90
CA ALA A 199 1.16 4.01 -5.50
C ALA A 199 0.11 3.83 -6.61
N LYS A 200 0.48 4.14 -7.87
CA LYS A 200 -0.38 3.89 -9.04
C LYS A 200 -0.72 2.40 -9.20
N ARG A 201 0.28 1.52 -9.11
CA ARG A 201 0.08 0.07 -9.25
C ARG A 201 -0.76 -0.51 -8.11
N ILE A 202 -0.48 -0.11 -6.88
CA ILE A 202 -1.25 -0.52 -5.69
C ILE A 202 -2.72 -0.10 -5.85
N LYS A 203 -2.96 1.16 -6.22
CA LYS A 203 -4.33 1.67 -6.46
C LYS A 203 -5.04 0.92 -7.59
N ALA A 204 -4.36 0.68 -8.71
CA ALA A 204 -4.96 0.03 -9.89
C ALA A 204 -5.35 -1.43 -9.63
N ASN A 205 -4.67 -2.11 -8.69
CA ASN A 205 -4.97 -3.50 -8.35
C ASN A 205 -5.79 -3.63 -7.06
N SER A 206 -6.11 -2.53 -6.36
CA SER A 206 -6.87 -2.53 -5.10
C SER A 206 -6.30 -3.46 -4.02
N VAL A 207 -4.97 -3.52 -3.93
CA VAL A 207 -4.22 -4.39 -3.00
C VAL A 207 -3.61 -3.60 -1.83
N THR A 208 -3.27 -4.29 -0.75
CA THR A 208 -2.44 -3.71 0.33
C THR A 208 -0.96 -3.65 -0.07
N LEU A 209 -0.14 -2.97 0.75
CA LEU A 209 1.32 -2.98 0.57
C LEU A 209 1.89 -4.40 0.75
N GLU A 210 1.33 -5.17 1.69
CA GLU A 210 1.66 -6.57 1.93
C GLU A 210 1.37 -7.46 0.72
N GLU A 211 0.16 -7.38 0.17
CA GLU A 211 -0.23 -8.14 -1.03
C GLU A 211 0.62 -7.73 -2.24
N TYR A 212 0.90 -6.42 -2.37
CA TYR A 212 1.70 -5.87 -3.46
C TYR A 212 3.15 -6.37 -3.48
N PHE A 213 3.80 -6.41 -2.32
CA PHE A 213 5.17 -6.90 -2.20
C PHE A 213 5.28 -8.39 -1.87
N GLY A 214 4.14 -9.06 -1.65
CA GLY A 214 4.10 -10.43 -1.16
C GLY A 214 4.83 -10.59 0.17
N ILE A 215 4.47 -9.80 1.18
CA ILE A 215 5.12 -9.89 2.49
C ILE A 215 4.14 -10.14 3.62
N GLN A 216 4.69 -10.69 4.71
CA GLN A 216 3.93 -11.02 5.89
C GLN A 216 3.45 -9.74 6.60
N GLY A 217 2.18 -9.70 6.94
CA GLY A 217 1.60 -8.75 7.88
C GLY A 217 1.12 -9.48 9.13
N LYS A 218 -0.18 -9.38 9.47
CA LYS A 218 -0.79 -10.17 10.56
C LYS A 218 -0.96 -11.63 10.17
N LYS A 219 -1.52 -11.90 8.99
CA LYS A 219 -1.59 -13.25 8.42
C LYS A 219 -0.31 -13.57 7.66
N LYS A 220 0.19 -14.81 7.80
CA LYS A 220 1.18 -15.37 6.89
C LYS A 220 0.50 -15.58 5.53
N LEU A 221 0.91 -14.82 4.52
CA LEU A 221 0.45 -15.06 3.16
C LEU A 221 0.94 -16.44 2.69
N PRO A 222 0.13 -17.23 1.96
CA PRO A 222 0.57 -18.54 1.44
C PRO A 222 1.84 -18.36 0.63
N SER A 223 2.87 -19.17 0.82
CA SER A 223 4.10 -19.14 0.01
C SER A 223 3.77 -19.32 -1.47
N GLY A 224 4.30 -18.47 -2.36
CA GLY A 224 3.99 -18.54 -3.78
C GLY A 224 4.33 -17.27 -4.57
N LYS A 225 4.07 -17.29 -5.87
CA LYS A 225 4.18 -16.11 -6.75
C LYS A 225 2.94 -15.24 -6.59
N HIS A 226 2.99 -14.17 -5.82
CA HIS A 226 1.94 -13.15 -5.88
C HIS A 226 2.12 -12.32 -7.15
N LYS A 227 1.20 -12.52 -8.10
CA LYS A 227 1.20 -11.81 -9.38
C LYS A 227 0.26 -10.61 -9.26
N VAL A 228 0.79 -9.49 -8.79
CA VAL A 228 0.14 -8.19 -9.05
C VAL A 228 0.54 -7.78 -10.47
N ARG A 229 -0.40 -7.35 -11.32
CA ARG A 229 -0.13 -7.07 -12.76
C ARG A 229 1.19 -6.30 -12.94
N GLY A 230 2.21 -6.95 -13.52
CA GLY A 230 3.52 -6.39 -13.82
C GLY A 230 4.60 -6.45 -12.71
N ILE A 231 4.37 -7.14 -11.58
CA ILE A 231 5.37 -7.44 -10.54
C ILE A 231 5.16 -8.87 -10.05
N VAL A 232 6.23 -9.64 -9.98
CA VAL A 232 6.23 -10.96 -9.35
C VAL A 232 7.19 -10.90 -8.17
N CYS A 233 6.65 -10.82 -6.95
CA CYS A 233 7.46 -11.02 -5.76
C CYS A 233 7.40 -12.50 -5.38
N ASN A 234 8.56 -13.17 -5.33
CA ASN A 234 8.70 -14.48 -4.71
C ASN A 234 8.94 -14.26 -3.21
N TYR A 235 8.23 -14.99 -2.35
CA TYR A 235 8.39 -14.95 -0.90
C TYR A 235 8.06 -16.30 -0.27
#